data_AF-D7TEP0-F1
#
_entry.id   AF-D7TEP0-F1
#
_cell.length_a   1.000
_cell.length_b   1.000
_cell.length_c   1.000
_cell.angle_alpha   90.00
_cell.angle_beta   90.00
_cell.angle_gamma   90.00
#
_symmetry.space_group_name_H-M   'P 1'
#
loop_
_entity.id
_entity.type
_entity.pdbx_description
1 polymer ?
#
loop_
_entity_poly.entity_id
_entity_poly.type
_entity_poly.pdbx_seq_one_letter_code
_entity_poly.pdbx_strand_id
1 'polypeptide(L)'
;MAAESSKEELVRLIKKFGAYLTVKMSNLFSISLRNLDSRSVGALAGFAVAMIFTWRLLRSPSGPQRRQPKRQAPAPSSSGVSSQSTTTLAPSGVCSSSEDSRAQNVIDEFFQPVKPTLGQIVRQKLSEGRKVTCRLLGVILEESSPEELQAKQATVRSSVLEVLLEITKFCDLYLMERVLDDESERKVLLALEDAGVFTSGGLVKDKVLFCSTETGRSSFVRQLEPDWHIDTNPEVVSQLARFIKYQLHISPFRPERTASNVFTAPSLEQFFGCV
;
A
#
# COMPACT_ATOMS: atom_id res chain seq x y z
N MET A 1 -53.16 -3.22 -18.63
CA MET A 1 -52.98 -2.51 -17.34
C MET A 1 -51.60 -2.71 -16.70
N ALA A 2 -50.85 -3.79 -16.95
CA ALA A 2 -49.51 -4.00 -16.33
C ALA A 2 -48.33 -3.24 -17.00
N ALA A 3 -48.45 -2.85 -18.28
CA ALA A 3 -47.34 -2.24 -19.03
C ALA A 3 -47.21 -0.71 -18.88
N GLU A 4 -48.22 -0.03 -18.33
CA GLU A 4 -48.14 1.42 -18.05
C GLU A 4 -47.45 1.68 -16.71
N SER A 5 -47.69 0.83 -15.70
CA SER A 5 -47.08 0.94 -14.38
C SER A 5 -45.54 0.86 -14.41
N SER A 6 -44.96 -0.02 -15.24
CA SER A 6 -43.51 -0.16 -15.35
C SER A 6 -42.84 1.04 -16.03
N LYS A 7 -43.55 1.74 -16.93
CA LYS A 7 -43.04 2.95 -17.60
C LYS A 7 -43.01 4.14 -16.66
N GLU A 8 -44.03 4.28 -15.81
CA GLU A 8 -44.09 5.34 -14.81
C GLU A 8 -43.03 5.18 -13.71
N GLU A 9 -42.73 3.93 -13.33
CA GLU A 9 -41.70 3.62 -12.35
C GLU A 9 -40.29 3.89 -12.90
N LEU A 10 -40.04 3.54 -14.17
CA LEU A 10 -38.80 3.88 -14.87
C LEU A 10 -38.62 5.40 -14.97
N VAL A 11 -39.67 6.14 -15.31
CA VAL A 11 -39.62 7.61 -15.41
C VAL A 11 -39.36 8.25 -14.05
N ARG A 12 -39.91 7.70 -12.96
CA ARG A 12 -39.62 8.14 -11.59
C ARG A 12 -38.17 7.85 -11.20
N LEU A 13 -37.63 6.69 -11.56
CA LEU A 13 -36.23 6.34 -11.32
C LEU A 13 -35.28 7.24 -12.10
N ILE A 14 -35.57 7.52 -13.37
CA ILE A 14 -34.78 8.45 -14.20
C ILE A 14 -34.81 9.87 -13.63
N LYS A 15 -35.98 10.35 -13.16
CA LYS A 15 -36.09 11.66 -12.50
C LYS A 15 -35.31 11.73 -11.19
N LYS A 16 -35.37 10.69 -10.35
CA LYS A 16 -34.60 10.60 -9.10
C LYS A 16 -33.09 10.53 -9.36
N PHE A 17 -32.68 9.78 -10.38
CA PHE A 17 -31.29 9.66 -10.77
C PHE A 17 -30.75 10.96 -11.38
N GLY A 18 -31.54 11.65 -12.19
CA GLY A 18 -31.20 12.97 -12.75
C GLY A 18 -31.06 14.06 -11.68
N ALA A 19 -31.92 14.06 -10.65
CA ALA A 19 -31.79 14.98 -9.51
C ALA A 19 -30.53 14.67 -8.68
N TYR A 20 -30.23 13.38 -8.47
CA TYR A 20 -29.03 12.95 -7.74
C TYR A 20 -27.73 13.27 -8.50
N LEU A 21 -27.70 13.11 -9.83
CA LEU A 21 -26.54 13.50 -10.65
C LEU A 21 -26.35 15.01 -10.71
N THR A 22 -27.44 15.79 -10.82
CA THR A 22 -27.36 17.26 -10.92
C THR A 22 -26.80 17.88 -9.65
N VAL A 23 -27.16 17.37 -8.47
CA VAL A 23 -26.63 17.83 -7.16
C VAL A 23 -25.16 17.44 -6.97
N LYS A 24 -24.73 16.29 -7.50
CA LYS A 24 -23.35 15.80 -7.35
C LYS A 24 -22.39 16.42 -8.39
N MET A 25 -22.87 16.77 -9.58
CA MET A 25 -22.06 17.37 -10.63
C MET A 25 -21.94 18.90 -10.56
N SER A 26 -22.87 19.62 -9.92
CA SER A 26 -22.75 21.08 -9.72
C SER A 26 -21.54 21.46 -8.85
N ASN A 27 -21.15 20.60 -7.90
CA ASN A 27 -19.94 20.78 -7.08
C ASN A 27 -18.64 20.37 -7.79
N LEU A 28 -18.70 19.48 -8.79
CA LEU A 28 -17.51 19.05 -9.56
C LEU A 28 -17.22 19.98 -10.75
N PHE A 29 -18.26 20.46 -11.43
CA PHE A 29 -18.08 21.36 -12.58
C PHE A 29 -17.76 22.80 -12.19
N SER A 30 -18.18 23.26 -11.01
CA SER A 30 -17.84 24.62 -10.53
C SER A 30 -16.36 24.77 -10.17
N ILE A 31 -15.70 23.69 -9.75
CA ILE A 31 -14.26 23.68 -9.44
C ILE A 31 -13.43 23.46 -10.71
N SER A 32 -13.90 22.65 -11.67
CA SER A 32 -13.15 22.35 -12.89
C SER A 32 -13.22 23.44 -13.97
N LEU A 33 -14.23 24.32 -13.96
CA LEU A 33 -14.38 25.38 -14.99
C LEU A 33 -13.60 26.67 -14.69
N ARG A 34 -13.09 26.86 -13.47
CA ARG A 34 -12.37 28.10 -13.10
C ARG A 34 -10.87 28.08 -13.44
N ASN A 35 -10.31 26.95 -13.87
CA ASN A 35 -8.89 26.78 -14.21
C ASN A 35 -8.70 26.17 -15.61
N LEU A 36 -9.47 26.66 -16.59
CA LEU A 36 -9.29 26.26 -17.99
C LEU A 36 -8.26 27.17 -18.67
N ASP A 37 -7.00 26.74 -18.64
CA ASP A 37 -5.99 27.24 -19.56
C ASP A 37 -6.42 26.96 -21.00
N SER A 38 -6.24 27.96 -21.88
CA SER A 38 -6.57 27.90 -23.31
C SER A 38 -5.92 26.75 -24.08
N ARG A 39 -4.92 26.07 -23.47
CA ARG A 39 -4.24 24.88 -24.00
C ARG A 39 -5.00 23.57 -23.79
N SER A 40 -5.92 23.50 -22.82
CA SER A 40 -6.68 22.28 -22.46
C SER A 40 -7.87 22.01 -23.39
N VAL A 41 -8.43 23.05 -24.00
CA VAL A 41 -9.64 22.96 -24.84
C VAL A 41 -9.41 22.08 -26.07
N GLY A 42 -8.21 22.13 -26.67
CA GLY A 42 -7.86 21.28 -27.82
C GLY A 42 -7.77 19.79 -27.48
N ALA A 43 -7.28 19.45 -26.29
CA ALA A 43 -7.16 18.06 -25.84
C ALA A 43 -8.53 17.42 -25.57
N LEU A 44 -9.45 18.18 -24.97
CA LEU A 44 -10.83 17.74 -24.74
C LEU A 44 -11.61 17.58 -26.06
N ALA A 45 -11.44 18.49 -27.00
CA ALA A 45 -12.03 18.37 -28.33
C ALA A 45 -11.48 17.14 -29.09
N GLY A 46 -10.16 16.92 -29.03
CA GLY A 46 -9.52 15.74 -29.62
C GLY A 46 -10.00 14.42 -29.00
N PHE A 47 -10.14 14.37 -27.68
CA PHE A 47 -10.64 13.20 -26.97
C PHE A 47 -12.10 12.86 -27.33
N ALA A 48 -12.97 13.88 -27.45
CA ALA A 48 -14.35 13.69 -27.87
C ALA A 48 -14.44 13.12 -29.29
N VAL A 49 -13.62 13.62 -30.23
CA VAL A 49 -13.55 13.10 -31.60
C VAL A 49 -13.03 11.67 -31.62
N ALA A 50 -12.01 11.33 -30.82
CA ALA A 50 -11.47 9.98 -30.72
C ALA A 50 -12.50 8.98 -30.18
N MET A 51 -13.30 9.36 -29.18
CA MET A 51 -14.41 8.54 -28.67
C MET A 51 -15.48 8.28 -29.73
N ILE A 52 -15.82 9.28 -30.54
CA ILE A 52 -16.80 9.12 -31.63
C ILE A 52 -16.25 8.19 -32.73
N PHE A 53 -14.97 8.35 -33.10
CA PHE A 53 -14.33 7.50 -34.12
C PHE A 53 -14.15 6.06 -33.66
N THR A 54 -13.71 5.83 -32.42
CA THR A 54 -13.59 4.49 -31.84
C THR A 54 -14.94 3.80 -31.71
N TRP A 55 -16.00 4.52 -31.32
CA TRP A 55 -17.36 3.99 -31.35
C TRP A 55 -17.80 3.64 -32.78
N ARG A 56 -17.58 4.52 -33.76
CA ARG A 56 -17.92 4.24 -35.16
C ARG A 56 -17.18 3.01 -35.71
N LEU A 57 -15.91 2.82 -35.35
CA LEU A 57 -15.12 1.65 -35.75
C LEU A 57 -15.63 0.36 -35.08
N LEU A 58 -16.06 0.43 -33.81
CA LEU A 58 -16.66 -0.72 -33.12
C LEU A 58 -18.04 -1.12 -33.67
N ARG A 59 -18.73 -0.23 -34.40
CA ARG A 59 -20.05 -0.50 -34.99
C ARG A 59 -20.01 -1.12 -36.39
N SER A 60 -18.84 -1.34 -36.99
CA SER A 60 -18.73 -2.08 -38.26
C SER A 60 -18.79 -3.59 -38.00
N PRO A 61 -19.79 -4.32 -38.51
CA PRO A 61 -19.88 -5.76 -38.31
C PRO A 61 -18.84 -6.46 -39.19
N SER A 62 -17.67 -6.73 -38.62
CA SER A 62 -16.68 -7.61 -39.24
C SER A 62 -17.10 -9.05 -38.95
N GLY A 63 -17.61 -9.74 -39.96
CA GLY A 63 -18.06 -11.14 -39.87
C GLY A 63 -16.95 -12.10 -39.38
N PRO A 64 -17.32 -13.27 -38.81
CA PRO A 64 -16.39 -14.10 -38.05
C PRO A 64 -15.37 -14.80 -38.95
N GLN A 65 -14.10 -14.41 -38.82
CA GLN A 65 -12.97 -15.09 -39.44
C GLN A 65 -12.60 -16.36 -38.63
N ARG A 66 -13.00 -17.50 -39.19
CA ARG A 66 -12.77 -18.87 -38.70
C ARG A 66 -11.27 -19.15 -38.49
N ARG A 67 -10.79 -19.20 -37.25
CA ARG A 67 -9.47 -19.76 -36.91
C ARG A 67 -9.58 -21.26 -36.67
N GLN A 68 -8.95 -22.07 -37.51
CA GLN A 68 -8.79 -23.51 -37.27
C GLN A 68 -7.66 -23.79 -36.25
N PRO A 69 -7.79 -24.82 -35.40
CA PRO A 69 -6.72 -25.25 -34.49
C PRO A 69 -5.66 -26.10 -35.22
N LYS A 70 -4.39 -25.84 -34.93
CA LYS A 70 -3.21 -26.52 -35.48
C LYS A 70 -3.01 -27.87 -34.78
N ARG A 71 -2.80 -28.91 -35.61
CA ARG A 71 -2.67 -30.35 -35.33
C ARG A 71 -1.42 -30.70 -34.50
N GLN A 72 -1.56 -31.67 -33.59
CA GLN A 72 -0.50 -32.31 -32.77
C GLN A 72 0.23 -33.47 -33.48
N ALA A 73 1.38 -33.85 -32.88
CA ALA A 73 2.14 -35.13 -32.87
C ALA A 73 3.46 -35.19 -33.69
N PRO A 74 4.43 -36.07 -33.37
CA PRO A 74 4.89 -36.64 -32.08
C PRO A 74 6.44 -36.60 -31.88
N ALA A 75 6.91 -37.09 -30.72
CA ALA A 75 8.32 -37.25 -30.32
C ALA A 75 9.10 -38.34 -31.09
N PRO A 76 10.44 -38.35 -30.95
CA PRO A 76 11.12 -39.62 -30.69
C PRO A 76 12.14 -39.54 -29.54
N SER A 77 12.18 -40.65 -28.80
CA SER A 77 13.21 -41.06 -27.85
C SER A 77 14.47 -41.59 -28.55
N SER A 78 15.66 -41.34 -27.99
CA SER A 78 16.75 -42.32 -28.00
C SER A 78 17.75 -42.09 -26.87
N SER A 79 18.11 -43.21 -26.25
CA SER A 79 19.10 -43.46 -25.21
C SER A 79 20.53 -43.55 -25.78
N GLY A 80 21.55 -43.20 -24.98
CA GLY A 80 22.95 -43.46 -25.34
C GLY A 80 23.94 -43.14 -24.22
N VAL A 81 24.42 -44.19 -23.58
CA VAL A 81 25.43 -44.28 -22.50
C VAL A 81 26.84 -43.86 -22.97
N SER A 82 27.64 -43.24 -22.10
CA SER A 82 29.03 -43.67 -21.81
C SER A 82 29.70 -42.81 -20.73
N SER A 83 30.19 -43.50 -19.70
CA SER A 83 31.06 -43.01 -18.64
C SER A 83 32.44 -43.66 -18.81
N GLN A 84 33.51 -42.88 -18.60
CA GLN A 84 34.90 -43.19 -18.20
C GLN A 84 35.74 -41.97 -18.67
N SER A 85 36.72 -41.45 -17.92
CA SER A 85 37.83 -42.16 -17.29
C SER A 85 38.38 -41.46 -16.04
N THR A 86 38.85 -42.31 -15.14
CA THR A 86 39.70 -42.12 -13.96
C THR A 86 41.03 -41.42 -14.27
N THR A 87 41.45 -40.49 -13.39
CA THR A 87 42.87 -40.31 -13.06
C THR A 87 43.04 -39.96 -11.58
N THR A 88 43.48 -40.95 -10.81
CA THR A 88 44.00 -40.84 -9.45
C THR A 88 45.38 -40.19 -9.49
N LEU A 89 45.68 -39.27 -8.56
CA LEU A 89 47.03 -39.06 -8.02
C LEU A 89 46.91 -38.19 -6.74
N ALA A 90 47.10 -38.81 -5.58
CA ALA A 90 47.49 -38.12 -4.35
C ALA A 90 49.02 -37.89 -4.37
N PRO A 91 49.54 -36.96 -3.56
CA PRO A 91 50.16 -37.45 -2.34
C PRO A 91 49.90 -36.60 -1.09
N SER A 92 50.10 -37.28 0.04
CA SER A 92 50.18 -36.88 1.43
C SER A 92 51.18 -35.75 1.75
N GLY A 93 50.89 -34.96 2.80
CA GLY A 93 51.95 -34.40 3.64
C GLY A 93 51.68 -33.09 4.38
N VAL A 94 51.72 -33.16 5.72
CA VAL A 94 52.32 -32.20 6.67
C VAL A 94 51.45 -31.04 7.22
N CYS A 95 51.55 -30.90 8.55
CA CYS A 95 50.97 -29.89 9.42
C CYS A 95 51.67 -28.51 9.37
N SER A 96 50.86 -27.49 9.65
CA SER A 96 51.14 -26.24 10.39
C SER A 96 52.28 -25.29 9.97
N SER A 97 51.89 -24.07 9.56
CA SER A 97 52.55 -22.79 9.87
C SER A 97 51.50 -21.68 9.73
N SER A 98 50.96 -21.09 10.81
CA SER A 98 51.53 -19.92 11.49
C SER A 98 52.14 -18.92 10.49
N GLU A 99 51.31 -18.03 9.95
CA GLU A 99 51.63 -16.66 9.51
C GLU A 99 50.52 -16.19 8.54
N ASP A 100 49.42 -15.63 9.05
CA ASP A 100 48.65 -14.68 8.23
C ASP A 100 47.86 -13.62 9.03
N SER A 101 48.29 -13.31 10.26
CA SER A 101 47.69 -12.25 11.08
C SER A 101 47.76 -10.84 10.45
N ARG A 102 48.45 -10.70 9.31
CA ARG A 102 48.52 -9.45 8.54
C ARG A 102 47.51 -9.40 7.39
N ALA A 103 47.09 -10.53 6.82
CA ALA A 103 46.08 -10.57 5.76
C ALA A 103 44.66 -10.35 6.30
N GLN A 104 44.36 -10.74 7.55
CA GLN A 104 43.06 -10.42 8.17
C GLN A 104 42.87 -8.93 8.46
N ASN A 105 43.94 -8.16 8.72
CA ASN A 105 43.81 -6.72 9.02
C ASN A 105 43.56 -5.85 7.77
N VAL A 106 43.99 -6.29 6.58
CA VAL A 106 43.80 -5.51 5.33
C VAL A 106 42.42 -5.77 4.71
N ILE A 107 41.79 -6.91 5.02
CA ILE A 107 40.46 -7.24 4.51
C ILE A 107 39.36 -6.59 5.37
N ASP A 108 39.62 -6.35 6.66
CA ASP A 108 38.61 -5.77 7.58
C ASP A 108 38.40 -4.26 7.40
N GLU A 109 39.38 -3.55 6.82
CA GLU A 109 39.28 -2.10 6.57
C GLU A 109 38.46 -1.76 5.30
N PHE A 110 38.24 -2.73 4.41
CA PHE A 110 37.42 -2.58 3.20
C PHE A 110 35.94 -2.91 3.40
N PHE A 111 35.57 -3.54 4.51
CA PHE A 111 34.19 -3.86 4.85
C PHE A 111 33.73 -3.07 6.08
N GLN A 112 33.86 -1.74 6.04
CA GLN A 112 33.02 -0.96 6.94
C GLN A 112 31.55 -1.25 6.58
N PRO A 113 30.72 -1.78 7.51
CA PRO A 113 29.32 -2.03 7.22
C PRO A 113 28.69 -0.68 6.88
N VAL A 114 28.40 -0.45 5.60
CA VAL A 114 27.68 0.75 5.17
C VAL A 114 26.36 0.74 5.93
N LYS A 115 26.11 1.78 6.74
CA LYS A 115 24.85 1.91 7.46
C LYS A 115 23.72 1.75 6.44
N PRO A 116 22.79 0.79 6.63
CA PRO A 116 21.75 0.54 5.65
C PRO A 116 20.91 1.81 5.45
N THR A 117 20.51 2.07 4.21
CA THR A 117 19.61 3.18 3.90
C THR A 117 18.24 2.93 4.54
N LEU A 118 17.44 3.98 4.75
CA LEU A 118 16.09 3.83 5.30
C LEU A 118 15.25 2.82 4.51
N GLY A 119 15.32 2.85 3.17
CA GLY A 119 14.65 1.87 2.32
C GLY A 119 15.09 0.43 2.54
N GLN A 120 16.39 0.20 2.76
CA GLN A 120 16.91 -1.12 3.11
C GLN A 120 16.40 -1.57 4.49
N ILE A 121 16.39 -0.67 5.48
CA ILE A 121 15.89 -0.95 6.82
C ILE A 121 14.39 -1.28 6.77
N VAL A 122 13.59 -0.47 6.07
CA VAL A 122 12.15 -0.68 5.91
C VAL A 122 11.86 -2.03 5.28
N ARG A 123 12.54 -2.35 4.17
CA ARG A 123 12.39 -3.64 3.48
C ARG A 123 12.78 -4.83 4.38
N GLN A 124 13.88 -4.70 5.12
CA GLN A 124 14.35 -5.75 6.03
C GLN A 124 13.38 -5.95 7.20
N LYS A 125 12.97 -4.87 7.86
CA LYS A 125 12.08 -4.90 9.03
C LYS A 125 10.70 -5.43 8.68
N LEU A 126 10.13 -4.99 7.56
CA LEU A 126 8.80 -5.44 7.14
C LEU A 126 8.80 -6.83 6.50
N SER A 127 9.98 -7.45 6.29
CA SER A 127 10.11 -8.86 5.86
C SER A 127 9.25 -9.21 4.64
N GLU A 128 9.27 -8.36 3.61
CA GLU A 128 8.44 -8.49 2.38
C GLU A 128 6.91 -8.41 2.61
N GLY A 129 6.46 -7.85 3.73
CA GLY A 129 5.04 -7.58 3.98
C GLY A 129 4.45 -6.75 2.84
N ARG A 130 3.45 -7.30 2.14
CA ARG A 130 2.85 -6.68 0.96
C ARG A 130 1.85 -5.60 1.34
N LYS A 131 1.13 -5.79 2.45
CA LYS A 131 0.10 -4.86 2.93
C LYS A 131 0.34 -4.49 4.38
N VAL A 132 0.30 -3.19 4.65
CA VAL A 132 0.49 -2.62 5.99
C VAL A 132 -0.74 -1.79 6.34
N THR A 133 -1.23 -1.94 7.55
CA THR A 133 -2.25 -1.05 8.13
C THR A 133 -1.65 -0.28 9.29
N CYS A 134 -1.96 1.02 9.40
CA CYS A 134 -1.39 1.88 10.42
C CYS A 134 -2.47 2.79 11.01
N ARG A 135 -2.53 2.84 12.34
CA ARG A 135 -3.29 3.86 13.06
C ARG A 135 -2.68 5.24 12.81
N LEU A 136 -3.50 6.29 12.82
CA LEU A 136 -3.04 7.67 12.66
C LEU A 136 -2.65 8.30 14.00
N LEU A 137 -3.57 8.32 14.98
CA LEU A 137 -3.38 8.98 16.28
C LEU A 137 -2.24 8.35 17.09
N GLY A 138 -1.33 9.19 17.57
CA GLY A 138 -0.15 8.81 18.34
C GLY A 138 0.93 8.07 17.54
N VAL A 139 0.72 7.84 16.24
CA VAL A 139 1.72 7.25 15.34
C VAL A 139 2.19 8.30 14.34
N ILE A 140 1.28 8.71 13.45
CA ILE A 140 1.51 9.68 12.37
C ILE A 140 1.08 11.08 12.80
N LEU A 141 -0.03 11.18 13.52
CA LEU A 141 -0.54 12.42 14.08
C LEU A 141 0.02 12.66 15.48
N GLU A 142 0.19 13.93 15.86
CA GLU A 142 0.56 14.33 17.21
C GLU A 142 -0.55 14.04 18.22
N GLU A 143 -1.80 14.15 17.78
CA GLU A 143 -2.98 13.90 18.61
C GLU A 143 -3.05 12.42 19.03
N SER A 144 -3.50 12.20 20.26
CA SER A 144 -3.53 10.87 20.89
C SER A 144 -4.95 10.30 21.07
N SER A 145 -5.97 11.16 20.98
CA SER A 145 -7.37 10.80 21.16
C SER A 145 -8.26 11.43 20.08
N PRO A 146 -9.40 10.80 19.75
CA PRO A 146 -10.30 11.32 18.72
C PRO A 146 -11.03 12.61 19.16
N GLU A 147 -11.14 12.86 20.47
CA GLU A 147 -11.69 14.10 21.02
C GLU A 147 -10.78 15.30 20.73
N GLU A 148 -9.46 15.10 20.70
CA GLU A 148 -8.50 16.17 20.36
C GLU A 148 -8.69 16.67 18.92
N LEU A 149 -9.08 15.79 17.98
CA LEU A 149 -9.39 16.14 16.60
C LEU A 149 -10.64 17.03 16.47
N GLN A 150 -11.58 16.95 17.41
CA GLN A 150 -12.73 17.85 17.43
C GLN A 150 -12.31 19.26 17.84
N ALA A 151 -11.45 19.35 18.86
CA ALA A 151 -11.07 20.62 19.47
C ALA A 151 -9.99 21.39 18.69
N LYS A 152 -9.12 20.70 17.95
CA LYS A 152 -7.94 21.28 17.30
C LYS A 152 -7.85 20.88 15.83
N GLN A 153 -6.87 21.45 15.12
CA GLN A 153 -6.45 20.93 13.81
C GLN A 153 -5.60 19.67 14.01
N ALA A 154 -5.63 18.76 13.06
CA ALA A 154 -4.76 17.58 13.06
C ALA A 154 -3.34 17.99 12.65
N THR A 155 -2.33 17.43 13.32
CA THR A 155 -0.92 17.78 13.07
C THR A 155 -0.12 16.54 12.72
N VAL A 156 0.47 16.50 11.53
CA VAL A 156 1.33 15.38 11.11
C VAL A 156 2.73 15.55 11.70
N ARG A 157 3.24 14.48 12.33
CA ARG A 157 4.59 14.43 12.89
C ARG A 157 5.62 14.41 11.77
N SER A 158 6.39 15.50 11.62
CA SER A 158 7.40 15.64 10.57
C SER A 158 8.44 14.51 10.55
N SER A 159 8.81 13.99 11.73
CA SER A 159 9.77 12.90 11.90
C SER A 159 9.30 11.58 11.25
N VAL A 160 7.99 11.38 11.11
CA VAL A 160 7.40 10.15 10.57
C VAL A 160 7.37 10.14 9.03
N LEU A 161 7.42 11.31 8.40
CA LEU A 161 7.15 11.45 6.96
C LEU A 161 8.09 10.64 6.09
N GLU A 162 9.39 10.67 6.36
CA GLU A 162 10.38 9.93 5.57
C GLU A 162 10.12 8.42 5.63
N VAL A 163 9.85 7.92 6.84
CA VAL A 163 9.52 6.51 7.08
C VAL A 163 8.22 6.12 6.38
N LEU A 164 7.18 6.95 6.51
CA LEU A 164 5.88 6.71 5.90
C LEU A 164 5.99 6.60 4.39
N LEU A 165 6.66 7.57 3.75
CA LEU A 165 6.87 7.58 2.30
C LEU A 165 7.71 6.40 1.86
N GLU A 166 8.72 6.00 2.63
CA GLU A 166 9.53 4.82 2.30
C GLU A 166 8.72 3.51 2.39
N ILE A 167 7.84 3.36 3.39
CA ILE A 167 6.91 2.22 3.48
C ILE A 167 6.04 2.13 2.21
N THR A 168 5.51 3.26 1.72
CA THR A 168 4.65 3.26 0.52
C THR A 168 5.34 2.82 -0.77
N LYS A 169 6.68 2.83 -0.81
CA LYS A 169 7.43 2.34 -1.98
C LYS A 169 7.43 0.81 -2.09
N PHE A 170 7.25 0.11 -0.98
CA PHE A 170 7.38 -1.35 -0.91
C PHE A 170 6.09 -2.05 -0.49
N CYS A 171 5.20 -1.34 0.20
CA CYS A 171 4.00 -1.90 0.80
C CYS A 171 2.75 -1.14 0.36
N ASP A 172 1.67 -1.87 0.17
CA ASP A 172 0.31 -1.34 0.06
C ASP A 172 -0.15 -0.84 1.44
N LEU A 173 0.04 0.45 1.69
CA LEU A 173 -0.24 1.08 2.98
C LEU A 173 -1.68 1.60 3.07
N TYR A 174 -2.36 1.24 4.16
CA TYR A 174 -3.65 1.79 4.56
C TYR A 174 -3.52 2.51 5.89
N LEU A 175 -3.99 3.75 5.94
CA LEU A 175 -4.11 4.52 7.17
C LEU A 175 -5.53 4.41 7.69
N MET A 176 -5.70 4.35 9.01
CA MET A 176 -7.02 4.23 9.59
C MET A 176 -7.14 4.91 10.93
N GLU A 177 -8.31 5.48 11.20
CA GLU A 177 -8.57 6.10 12.48
C GLU A 177 -10.04 6.03 12.90
N ARG A 178 -10.25 6.07 14.22
CA ARG A 178 -11.57 6.34 14.79
C ARG A 178 -11.78 7.86 14.84
N VAL A 179 -12.87 8.35 14.26
CA VAL A 179 -13.28 9.76 14.33
C VAL A 179 -14.69 9.88 14.91
N LEU A 180 -15.00 11.03 15.51
CA LEU A 180 -16.29 11.28 16.14
C LEU A 180 -17.28 12.00 15.20
N ASP A 181 -16.77 12.63 14.14
CA ASP A 181 -17.54 13.42 13.18
C ASP A 181 -16.78 13.60 11.85
N ASP A 182 -17.52 13.98 10.81
CA ASP A 182 -16.99 14.19 9.45
C ASP A 182 -16.05 15.41 9.35
N GLU A 183 -16.11 16.36 10.29
CA GLU A 183 -15.21 17.51 10.32
C GLU A 183 -13.80 17.06 10.71
N SER A 184 -13.70 16.20 11.71
CA SER A 184 -12.46 15.56 12.16
C SER A 184 -11.82 14.73 11.03
N GLU A 185 -12.61 13.99 10.26
CA GLU A 185 -12.14 13.31 9.04
C GLU A 185 -11.50 14.30 8.05
N ARG A 186 -12.18 15.42 7.77
CA ARG A 186 -11.65 16.46 6.88
C ARG A 186 -10.35 17.06 7.39
N LYS A 187 -10.26 17.37 8.69
CA LYS A 187 -9.03 17.91 9.30
C LYS A 187 -7.85 16.96 9.11
N VAL A 188 -8.06 15.66 9.34
CA VAL A 188 -7.01 14.64 9.13
C VAL A 188 -6.59 14.58 7.67
N LEU A 189 -7.53 14.54 6.72
CA LEU A 189 -7.21 14.48 5.30
C LEU A 189 -6.45 15.73 4.83
N LEU A 190 -6.84 16.91 5.29
CA LEU A 190 -6.15 18.17 5.00
C LEU A 190 -4.73 18.17 5.57
N ALA A 191 -4.55 17.76 6.82
CA ALA A 191 -3.22 17.69 7.45
C ALA A 191 -2.27 16.74 6.71
N LEU A 192 -2.76 15.57 6.25
CA LEU A 192 -1.98 14.64 5.44
C LEU A 192 -1.64 15.20 4.06
N GLU A 193 -2.56 15.96 3.46
CA GLU A 193 -2.34 16.64 2.17
C GLU A 193 -1.30 17.75 2.29
N ASP A 194 -1.42 18.61 3.30
CA ASP A 194 -0.50 19.71 3.59
C ASP A 194 0.91 19.19 3.93
N ALA A 195 1.00 18.04 4.61
CA ALA A 195 2.26 17.35 4.88
C ALA A 195 2.85 16.64 3.64
N GLY A 196 2.17 16.70 2.49
CA GLY A 196 2.65 16.16 1.23
C GLY A 196 2.54 14.64 1.09
N VAL A 197 1.82 13.96 1.99
CA VAL A 197 1.74 12.48 2.04
C VAL A 197 1.17 11.90 0.73
N PHE A 198 0.26 12.61 0.08
CA PHE A 198 -0.39 12.17 -1.17
C PHE A 198 0.36 12.55 -2.46
N THR A 199 1.47 13.30 -2.36
CA THR A 199 2.17 13.85 -3.54
C THR A 199 3.06 12.82 -4.24
N SER A 200 3.54 11.81 -3.51
CA SER A 200 4.59 10.89 -3.98
C SER A 200 4.05 9.66 -4.73
N GLY A 201 2.73 9.59 -4.95
CA GLY A 201 2.06 8.50 -5.66
C GLY A 201 1.93 7.17 -4.90
N GLY A 202 2.60 7.02 -3.75
CA GLY A 202 2.57 5.79 -2.95
C GLY A 202 1.32 5.62 -2.07
N LEU A 203 0.74 6.74 -1.58
CA LEU A 203 -0.50 6.74 -0.82
C LEU A 203 -1.55 7.64 -1.50
N VAL A 204 -2.79 7.16 -1.58
CA VAL A 204 -3.93 7.90 -2.12
C VAL A 204 -4.98 8.11 -1.02
N LYS A 205 -5.78 9.17 -1.14
CA LYS A 205 -6.82 9.52 -0.15
C LYS A 205 -7.79 8.36 0.13
N ASP A 206 -8.10 7.54 -0.87
CA ASP A 206 -8.99 6.36 -0.75
C ASP A 206 -8.44 5.24 0.16
N LYS A 207 -7.15 5.30 0.53
CA LYS A 207 -6.52 4.36 1.48
C LYS A 207 -6.45 4.91 2.91
N VAL A 208 -7.09 6.05 3.17
CA VAL A 208 -7.30 6.58 4.51
C VAL A 208 -8.73 6.25 4.93
N LEU A 209 -8.88 5.35 5.90
CA LEU A 209 -10.16 4.75 6.29
C LEU A 209 -10.61 5.26 7.66
N PHE A 210 -11.83 5.75 7.73
CA PHE A 210 -12.41 6.30 8.96
C PHE A 210 -13.53 5.40 9.48
N CYS A 211 -13.64 5.31 10.81
CA CYS A 211 -14.73 4.60 11.48
C CYS A 211 -15.15 5.31 12.77
N SER A 212 -16.34 5.05 13.26
CA SER A 212 -16.86 5.67 14.50
C SER A 212 -16.52 4.89 15.78
N THR A 213 -16.05 3.65 15.64
CA THR A 213 -15.80 2.72 16.77
C THR A 213 -14.48 1.99 16.63
N GLU A 214 -13.86 1.63 17.75
CA GLU A 214 -12.62 0.83 17.74
C GLU A 214 -12.83 -0.57 17.15
N THR A 215 -14.01 -1.15 17.36
CA THR A 215 -14.43 -2.41 16.73
C THR A 215 -14.50 -2.26 15.21
N GLY A 216 -14.96 -1.11 14.70
CA GLY A 216 -14.93 -0.77 13.28
C GLY A 216 -13.51 -0.80 12.71
N ARG A 217 -12.55 -0.19 13.40
CA ARG A 217 -11.12 -0.22 13.01
C ARG A 217 -10.59 -1.65 12.96
N SER A 218 -10.85 -2.44 14.00
CA SER A 218 -10.46 -3.86 14.05
C SER A 218 -11.09 -4.67 12.92
N SER A 219 -12.33 -4.35 12.53
CA SER A 219 -13.02 -4.98 11.40
C SER A 219 -12.34 -4.66 10.06
N PHE A 220 -11.93 -3.40 9.83
CA PHE A 220 -11.15 -3.05 8.63
C PHE A 220 -9.84 -3.83 8.56
N VAL A 221 -9.09 -3.91 9.66
CA VAL A 221 -7.82 -4.65 9.69
C VAL A 221 -8.05 -6.12 9.35
N ARG A 222 -9.08 -6.77 9.92
CA ARG A 222 -9.40 -8.17 9.63
C ARG A 222 -9.82 -8.40 8.19
N GLN A 223 -10.57 -7.49 7.58
CA GLN A 223 -11.02 -7.63 6.19
C GLN A 223 -9.90 -7.33 5.18
N LEU A 224 -8.99 -6.41 5.53
CA LEU A 224 -7.84 -6.10 4.69
C LEU A 224 -6.79 -7.22 4.72
N GLU A 225 -6.75 -8.05 5.78
CA GLU A 225 -5.77 -9.12 5.96
C GLU A 225 -4.32 -8.66 5.69
N PRO A 226 -3.84 -7.60 6.38
CA PRO A 226 -2.50 -7.11 6.17
C PRO A 226 -1.45 -8.07 6.76
N ASP A 227 -0.24 -8.00 6.20
CA ASP A 227 0.92 -8.70 6.78
C ASP A 227 1.39 -8.02 8.07
N TRP A 228 1.25 -6.68 8.12
CA TRP A 228 1.61 -5.84 9.26
C TRP A 228 0.45 -4.95 9.73
N HIS A 229 0.30 -4.85 11.05
CA HIS A 229 -0.57 -3.85 11.69
C HIS A 229 0.19 -3.01 12.72
N ILE A 230 0.03 -1.70 12.67
CA ILE A 230 0.67 -0.75 13.58
C ILE A 230 -0.42 0.00 14.35
N ASP A 231 -0.41 -0.08 15.68
CA ASP A 231 -1.40 0.59 16.55
C ASP A 231 -0.76 0.98 17.89
N THR A 232 -1.38 1.92 18.59
CA THR A 232 -1.05 2.36 19.94
C THR A 232 -1.94 1.70 21.01
N ASN A 233 -3.14 1.24 20.65
CA ASN A 233 -4.09 0.61 21.57
C ASN A 233 -3.71 -0.88 21.81
N PRO A 234 -3.32 -1.26 23.04
CA PRO A 234 -2.91 -2.64 23.34
C PRO A 234 -4.06 -3.65 23.26
N GLU A 235 -5.30 -3.23 23.47
CA GLU A 235 -6.47 -4.12 23.35
C GLU A 235 -6.70 -4.54 21.90
N VAL A 236 -6.60 -3.60 20.96
CA VAL A 236 -6.71 -3.88 19.52
C VAL A 236 -5.58 -4.81 19.06
N VAL A 237 -4.34 -4.52 19.46
CA VAL A 237 -3.17 -5.38 19.16
C VAL A 237 -3.36 -6.80 19.70
N SER A 238 -3.84 -6.94 20.93
CA SER A 238 -4.09 -8.24 21.57
C SER A 238 -5.19 -9.02 20.84
N GLN A 239 -6.29 -8.36 20.47
CA GLN A 239 -7.40 -8.98 19.75
C GLN A 239 -7.00 -9.44 18.33
N LEU A 240 -6.14 -8.67 17.67
CA LEU A 240 -5.69 -8.91 16.29
C LEU A 240 -4.51 -9.89 16.19
N ALA A 241 -3.82 -10.19 17.29
CA ALA A 241 -2.62 -11.04 17.30
C ALA A 241 -2.81 -12.44 16.69
N ARG A 242 -4.03 -12.99 16.71
CA ARG A 242 -4.32 -14.28 16.09
C ARG A 242 -4.59 -14.22 14.58
N PHE A 243 -4.82 -13.01 14.04
CA PHE A 243 -5.22 -12.81 12.65
C PHE A 243 -4.08 -12.21 11.80
N ILE A 244 -3.16 -11.47 12.42
CA ILE A 244 -2.13 -10.70 11.73
C ILE A 244 -0.76 -11.34 11.93
N LYS A 245 0.00 -11.46 10.84
CA LYS A 245 1.32 -12.12 10.86
C LYS A 245 2.33 -11.38 11.74
N TYR A 246 2.38 -10.06 11.65
CA TYR A 246 3.26 -9.21 12.45
C TYR A 246 2.54 -7.95 12.91
N GLN A 247 2.82 -7.50 14.12
CA GLN A 247 2.26 -6.27 14.67
C GLN A 247 3.33 -5.40 15.30
N LEU A 248 3.18 -4.09 15.19
CA LEU A 248 3.99 -3.12 15.89
C LEU A 248 3.11 -2.33 16.86
N HIS A 249 3.32 -2.55 18.15
CA HIS A 249 2.70 -1.74 19.19
C HIS A 249 3.58 -0.52 19.49
N ILE A 250 3.04 0.67 19.23
CA ILE A 250 3.71 1.93 19.57
C ILE A 250 3.35 2.28 21.01
N SER A 251 4.34 2.20 21.90
CA SER A 251 4.19 2.49 23.33
C SER A 251 5.52 2.95 23.95
N PRO A 252 5.52 4.03 24.76
CA PRO A 252 6.72 4.49 25.46
C PRO A 252 7.21 3.47 26.51
N PHE A 253 6.31 2.60 26.98
CA PHE A 253 6.62 1.56 27.95
C PHE A 253 6.67 0.19 27.28
N ARG A 254 7.64 -0.63 27.67
CA ARG A 254 7.68 -2.05 27.25
C ARG A 254 6.63 -2.83 28.02
N PRO A 255 5.62 -3.42 27.35
CA PRO A 255 4.67 -4.29 28.01
C PRO A 255 5.35 -5.57 28.51
N GLU A 256 4.93 -6.09 29.67
CA GLU A 256 5.55 -7.25 30.31
C GLU A 256 5.33 -8.56 29.55
N ARG A 257 4.22 -8.68 28.83
CA ARG A 257 3.88 -9.86 28.01
C ARG A 257 3.15 -9.45 26.74
N THR A 258 3.73 -9.80 25.60
CA THR A 258 3.09 -9.67 24.29
C THR A 258 3.19 -10.99 23.54
N ALA A 259 2.29 -11.20 22.58
CA ALA A 259 2.38 -12.34 21.68
C ALA A 259 3.68 -12.28 20.87
N SER A 260 4.20 -13.43 20.44
CA SER A 260 5.51 -13.52 19.77
C SER A 260 5.58 -12.77 18.43
N ASN A 261 4.43 -12.45 17.85
CA ASN A 261 4.29 -11.66 16.62
C ASN A 261 4.10 -10.15 16.87
N VAL A 262 4.16 -9.69 18.12
CA VAL A 262 3.99 -8.28 18.49
C VAL A 262 5.34 -7.69 18.89
N PHE A 263 5.84 -6.79 18.05
CA PHE A 263 7.00 -5.95 18.32
C PHE A 263 6.57 -4.69 19.06
N THR A 264 7.45 -4.11 19.87
CA THR A 264 7.20 -2.85 20.57
C THR A 264 8.30 -1.84 20.28
N ALA A 265 7.91 -0.60 20.02
CA ALA A 265 8.80 0.54 19.93
C ALA A 265 8.09 1.78 20.50
N PRO A 266 8.83 2.79 21.00
CA PRO A 266 8.23 4.02 21.51
C PRO A 266 7.71 4.93 20.40
N SER A 267 8.21 4.78 19.17
CA SER A 267 7.75 5.53 18.00
C SER A 267 8.05 4.75 16.71
N LEU A 268 7.39 5.14 15.61
CA LEU A 268 7.59 4.49 14.31
C LEU A 268 9.02 4.70 13.80
N GLU A 269 9.53 5.91 13.93
CA GLU A 269 10.86 6.34 13.54
C GLU A 269 11.93 5.53 14.25
N GLN A 270 11.79 5.36 15.57
CA GLN A 270 12.72 4.55 16.36
C GLN A 270 12.71 3.08 15.97
N PHE A 271 11.57 2.52 15.56
CA PHE A 271 11.51 1.14 15.06
C PHE A 271 12.35 0.95 13.79
N PHE A 272 12.38 1.96 12.92
CA PHE A 272 13.18 1.98 11.68
C PHE A 272 14.55 2.66 11.83
N GLY A 273 14.95 3.06 13.04
CA GLY A 273 16.28 3.63 13.30
C GLY A 273 16.49 5.07 12.82
N CYS A 274 15.40 5.82 12.62
CA CYS A 274 15.39 7.26 12.38
C CYS A 274 15.27 7.99 13.73
N VAL A 275 16.34 8.65 14.18
CA VAL A 275 16.36 9.58 15.32
C VAL A 275 17.28 10.74 14.98
#